data_AF-A0A1B3PM09-F1
#
_entry.id   AF-A0A1B3PM09-F1
#
_cell.length_a   1.000
_cell.length_b   1.000
_cell.length_c   1.000
_cell.angle_alpha   90.00
_cell.angle_beta   90.00
_cell.angle_gamma   90.00
#
_symmetry.space_group_name_H-M   'P 1'
#
loop_
_entity.id
_entity.type
_entity.pdbx_description
1 polymer ?
#
loop_
_entity_poly.entity_id
_entity_poly.type
_entity_poly.pdbx_seq_one_letter_code
_entity_poly.pdbx_strand_id
1 'polypeptide(L)'
;MHKLFCTLTAAGSLALAATVVQAQVVRCTDPATGKVTYTDGACQSGASAREVEARKSPADIQRERAEAEQALERKQQRLQAEAAAQAQAARNAPAPAPTAQPRPDYARSPECARSRRNLDTAISAGDAGTYEQNQRVEAAQRQVDLDCLGPAAYAELEKTRAMRPVVVPPTTIVLPPRHPRPVPPPVVAPPTPPKFTQCNVFRCYDSQGNSHPR
;
A
#
# COMPACT_ATOMS: atom_id res chain seq x y z
N MET A 1 61.94 -13.95 -65.49
CA MET A 1 61.33 -14.09 -64.16
C MET A 1 60.33 -12.97 -63.97
N HIS A 2 59.09 -13.35 -63.62
CA HIS A 2 57.96 -12.56 -63.11
C HIS A 2 57.48 -11.31 -63.87
N LYS A 3 56.59 -11.58 -64.84
CA LYS A 3 55.49 -10.68 -65.22
C LYS A 3 54.51 -10.58 -64.04
N LEU A 4 54.07 -9.38 -63.67
CA LEU A 4 52.78 -9.20 -63.00
C LEU A 4 52.07 -8.00 -63.64
N PHE A 5 51.19 -8.32 -64.58
CA PHE A 5 50.17 -7.44 -65.11
C PHE A 5 49.10 -7.26 -64.01
N CYS A 6 48.93 -6.04 -63.51
CA CYS A 6 47.82 -5.68 -62.62
C CYS A 6 46.67 -5.16 -63.50
N THR A 7 45.96 -6.07 -64.16
CA THR A 7 44.74 -5.76 -64.90
C THR A 7 43.59 -5.52 -63.93
N LEU A 8 43.00 -4.33 -64.00
CA LEU A 8 41.70 -4.02 -63.43
C LEU A 8 40.65 -5.01 -63.96
N THR A 9 39.96 -5.72 -63.07
CA THR A 9 38.68 -6.36 -63.36
C THR A 9 37.65 -5.93 -62.33
N ALA A 10 36.76 -5.04 -62.78
CA ALA A 10 35.50 -4.75 -62.13
C ALA A 10 34.64 -6.03 -62.17
N ALA A 11 34.46 -6.69 -61.02
CA ALA A 11 33.52 -7.80 -60.88
C ALA A 11 32.21 -7.23 -60.30
N GLY A 12 31.20 -7.16 -61.17
CA GLY A 12 29.90 -6.58 -60.90
C GLY A 12 29.16 -7.23 -59.73
N SER A 13 28.54 -6.36 -58.93
CA SER A 13 27.58 -6.69 -57.90
C SER A 13 26.40 -7.45 -58.53
N LEU A 14 26.37 -8.77 -58.32
CA LEU A 14 25.23 -9.61 -58.69
C LEU A 14 24.07 -9.26 -57.73
N ALA A 15 23.18 -8.38 -58.16
CA ALA A 15 21.92 -8.11 -57.48
C ALA A 15 21.13 -9.42 -57.41
N LEU A 16 21.02 -10.00 -56.21
CA LEU A 16 20.05 -11.06 -55.92
C LEU A 16 18.65 -10.44 -56.03
N ALA A 17 18.10 -10.41 -57.23
CA ALA A 17 16.67 -10.23 -57.43
C ALA A 17 15.99 -11.47 -56.83
N ALA A 18 15.48 -11.34 -55.62
CA ALA A 18 14.58 -12.33 -55.04
C ALA A 18 13.35 -12.42 -55.95
N THR A 19 13.33 -13.41 -56.85
CA THR A 19 12.14 -13.76 -57.61
C THR A 19 11.16 -14.36 -56.62
N VAL A 20 10.28 -13.52 -56.08
CA VAL A 20 9.15 -13.96 -55.27
C VAL A 20 8.22 -14.72 -56.22
N VAL A 21 8.32 -16.05 -56.23
CA VAL A 21 7.40 -16.91 -56.99
C VAL A 21 6.04 -16.82 -56.30
N GLN A 22 5.13 -16.03 -56.89
CA GLN A 22 3.72 -16.02 -56.52
C GLN A 22 3.11 -17.31 -57.07
N ALA A 23 2.97 -18.33 -56.23
CA ALA A 23 2.32 -19.58 -56.59
C ALA A 23 0.81 -19.33 -56.75
N GLN A 24 0.29 -19.58 -57.95
CA GLN A 24 -1.12 -19.37 -58.28
C GLN A 24 -1.82 -20.74 -58.29
N VAL A 25 -2.83 -20.93 -57.45
CA VAL A 25 -3.57 -22.20 -57.43
C VAL A 25 -4.60 -22.21 -58.57
N VAL A 26 -4.46 -23.17 -59.47
CA VAL A 26 -5.32 -23.41 -60.61
C VAL A 26 -6.12 -24.67 -60.39
N ARG A 27 -7.42 -24.61 -60.66
CA ARG A 27 -8.34 -25.75 -60.70
C ARG A 27 -8.35 -26.31 -62.12
N CYS A 28 -7.77 -27.50 -62.27
CA CYS A 28 -7.80 -28.25 -63.51
C CYS A 28 -8.98 -29.24 -63.48
N THR A 29 -9.83 -29.21 -64.50
CA THR A 29 -10.91 -30.19 -64.65
C THR A 29 -10.69 -31.01 -65.91
N ASP A 30 -10.53 -32.32 -65.74
CA ASP A 30 -10.36 -33.30 -66.82
C ASP A 30 -11.68 -33.44 -67.62
N PRO A 31 -11.68 -33.21 -68.95
CA PRO A 31 -12.89 -33.30 -69.76
C PRO A 31 -13.40 -34.74 -69.94
N ALA A 32 -12.53 -35.75 -69.84
CA ALA A 32 -12.91 -37.15 -70.06
C ALA A 32 -13.53 -37.79 -68.82
N THR A 33 -13.05 -37.43 -67.63
CA THR A 33 -13.48 -38.05 -66.36
C THR A 33 -14.26 -37.10 -65.45
N GLY A 34 -14.23 -35.80 -65.70
CA GLY A 34 -14.77 -34.77 -64.79
C GLY A 34 -13.95 -34.58 -63.51
N LYS A 35 -12.80 -35.27 -63.37
CA LYS A 35 -11.96 -35.19 -62.18
C LYS A 35 -11.37 -33.78 -62.02
N VAL A 36 -11.50 -33.22 -60.82
CA VAL A 36 -10.93 -31.93 -60.44
C VAL A 36 -9.62 -32.14 -59.70
N THR A 37 -8.55 -31.48 -60.16
CA THR A 37 -7.23 -31.46 -59.50
C THR A 37 -6.81 -30.01 -59.30
N TYR A 38 -6.26 -29.69 -58.14
CA TYR A 38 -5.70 -28.37 -57.84
C TYR A 38 -4.18 -28.44 -58.01
N THR A 39 -3.63 -27.55 -58.84
CA THR A 39 -2.19 -27.48 -59.13
C THR A 39 -1.71 -26.04 -59.04
N ASP A 40 -0.43 -25.86 -58.75
CA ASP A 40 0.27 -24.57 -58.76
C ASP A 40 0.95 -24.26 -60.11
N GLY A 41 0.78 -25.16 -61.08
CA GLY A 41 1.31 -25.08 -62.44
C GLY A 41 0.26 -25.30 -63.52
N ALA A 42 0.71 -25.45 -64.76
CA ALA A 42 -0.16 -25.63 -65.92
C ALA A 42 -0.99 -26.91 -65.82
N CYS A 43 -2.26 -26.84 -66.24
CA CYS A 43 -3.09 -28.02 -66.38
C CYS A 43 -2.61 -28.91 -67.53
N GLN A 44 -2.87 -30.21 -67.43
CA GLN A 44 -2.59 -31.17 -68.49
C GLN A 44 -3.30 -30.75 -69.79
N SER A 45 -2.67 -31.03 -70.95
CA SER A 45 -3.20 -30.64 -72.26
C SER A 45 -4.64 -31.12 -72.47
N GLY A 46 -5.55 -30.19 -72.75
CA GLY A 46 -6.99 -30.49 -72.94
C GLY A 46 -7.84 -30.36 -71.67
N ALA A 47 -7.25 -30.22 -70.48
CA ALA A 47 -8.00 -29.91 -69.27
C ALA A 47 -8.45 -28.44 -69.22
N SER A 48 -9.64 -28.21 -68.67
CA SER A 48 -10.09 -26.82 -68.41
C SER A 48 -9.37 -26.27 -67.18
N ALA A 49 -8.77 -25.09 -67.32
CA ALA A 49 -8.04 -24.41 -66.27
C ALA A 49 -8.86 -23.21 -65.76
N ARG A 50 -9.10 -23.16 -64.45
CA ARG A 50 -9.72 -22.00 -63.80
C ARG A 50 -8.92 -21.59 -62.59
N GLU A 51 -8.49 -20.34 -62.55
CA GLU A 51 -7.84 -19.75 -61.38
C GLU A 51 -8.82 -19.72 -60.20
N VAL A 52 -8.37 -20.20 -59.03
CA VAL A 52 -9.24 -20.34 -57.84
C VAL A 52 -9.48 -18.99 -57.16
N GLU A 53 -8.45 -18.14 -57.12
CA GLU A 53 -8.51 -16.76 -56.63
C GLU A 53 -7.73 -15.86 -57.59
N ALA A 54 -8.28 -14.70 -57.94
CA ALA A 54 -7.62 -13.83 -58.91
C ALA A 54 -6.27 -13.33 -58.37
N ARG A 55 -5.24 -13.41 -59.22
CA ARG A 55 -3.93 -12.82 -58.94
C ARG A 55 -4.08 -11.37 -58.47
N LYS A 56 -3.51 -11.10 -57.30
CA LYS A 56 -3.49 -9.75 -56.72
C LYS A 56 -2.78 -8.78 -57.66
N SER A 57 -3.34 -7.57 -57.83
CA SER A 57 -2.75 -6.59 -58.73
C SER A 57 -1.38 -6.13 -58.19
N PRO A 58 -0.45 -5.70 -59.06
CA PRO A 58 0.84 -5.16 -58.62
C PRO A 58 0.67 -4.00 -57.64
N ALA A 59 -0.33 -3.14 -57.85
CA ALA A 59 -0.61 -2.00 -56.97
C ALA A 59 -1.06 -2.44 -55.57
N ASP A 60 -1.89 -3.47 -55.47
CA ASP A 60 -2.36 -4.02 -54.19
C ASP A 60 -1.21 -4.68 -53.40
N ILE A 61 -0.30 -5.37 -54.11
CA ILE A 61 0.90 -5.96 -53.49
C ILE A 61 1.80 -4.86 -52.93
N GLN A 62 2.00 -3.76 -53.65
CA GLN A 62 2.81 -2.65 -53.14
C GLN A 62 2.17 -1.96 -51.95
N ARG A 63 0.85 -1.78 -51.97
CA ARG A 63 0.11 -1.22 -50.83
C ARG A 63 0.26 -2.08 -49.58
N GLU A 64 0.07 -3.40 -49.69
CA GLU A 64 0.23 -4.32 -48.56
C GLU A 64 1.65 -4.32 -48.00
N ARG A 65 2.67 -4.23 -48.87
CA ARG A 65 4.06 -4.11 -48.44
C ARG A 65 4.31 -2.82 -47.64
N ALA A 66 3.83 -1.69 -48.15
CA ALA A 66 3.94 -0.41 -47.45
C ALA A 66 3.21 -0.43 -46.09
N GLU A 67 2.03 -1.03 -46.03
CA GLU A 67 1.28 -1.20 -44.77
C GLU A 67 2.03 -2.11 -43.77
N ALA A 68 2.64 -3.20 -44.27
CA ALA A 68 3.45 -4.10 -43.46
C ALA A 68 4.71 -3.41 -42.92
N GLU A 69 5.39 -2.60 -43.73
CA GLU A 69 6.54 -1.79 -43.31
C GLU A 69 6.16 -0.81 -42.21
N GLN A 70 5.07 -0.05 -42.39
CA GLN A 70 4.58 0.87 -41.36
C GLN A 70 4.17 0.15 -40.07
N ALA A 71 3.59 -1.05 -40.17
CA ALA A 71 3.23 -1.84 -39.00
C ALA A 71 4.47 -2.31 -38.22
N LEU A 72 5.54 -2.69 -38.93
CA LEU A 72 6.82 -3.05 -38.32
C LEU A 72 7.48 -1.85 -37.64
N GLU A 73 7.49 -0.67 -38.28
CA GLU A 73 8.00 0.56 -37.69
C GLU A 73 7.27 0.91 -36.39
N ARG A 74 5.92 0.90 -36.40
CA ARG A 74 5.12 1.13 -35.19
C ARG A 74 5.42 0.12 -34.08
N LYS A 75 5.60 -1.16 -34.44
CA LYS A 75 5.96 -2.21 -33.48
C LYS A 75 7.35 -1.96 -32.88
N GLN A 76 8.33 -1.59 -33.70
CA GLN A 76 9.68 -1.28 -33.24
C GLN A 76 9.70 -0.05 -32.31
N GLN A 77 8.98 1.01 -32.65
CA GLN A 77 8.84 2.19 -31.79
C GLN A 77 8.23 1.85 -30.43
N ARG A 78 7.17 1.03 -30.41
CA ARG A 78 6.55 0.57 -29.15
C ARG A 78 7.54 -0.23 -28.30
N LEU A 79 8.27 -1.17 -28.90
CA LEU A 79 9.27 -1.97 -28.19
C LEU A 79 10.40 -1.11 -27.63
N GLN A 80 10.86 -0.10 -28.38
CA GLN A 80 11.88 0.83 -27.90
C GLN A 80 11.38 1.69 -26.74
N ALA A 81 10.15 2.21 -26.82
CA ALA A 81 9.53 2.97 -25.74
C ALA A 81 9.35 2.13 -24.48
N GLU A 82 8.91 0.88 -24.64
CA GLU A 82 8.76 -0.07 -23.53
C GLU A 82 10.11 -0.43 -22.91
N ALA A 83 11.13 -0.71 -23.72
CA ALA A 83 12.48 -0.98 -23.23
C ALA A 83 13.09 0.23 -22.50
N ALA A 84 12.86 1.45 -23.01
CA ALA A 84 13.30 2.67 -22.35
C ALA A 84 12.58 2.88 -21.01
N ALA A 85 11.27 2.64 -20.95
CA ALA A 85 10.49 2.71 -19.71
C ALA A 85 10.97 1.65 -18.70
N GLN A 86 11.22 0.42 -19.13
CA GLN A 86 11.77 -0.64 -18.27
C GLN A 86 13.17 -0.29 -17.77
N ALA A 87 14.05 0.26 -18.62
CA ALA A 87 15.37 0.69 -18.22
C ALA A 87 15.32 1.85 -17.20
N GLN A 88 14.41 2.80 -17.37
CA GLN A 88 14.16 3.86 -16.39
C GLN A 88 13.62 3.30 -15.07
N ALA A 89 12.65 2.38 -15.13
CA ALA A 89 12.12 1.71 -13.95
C ALA A 89 13.20 0.93 -13.19
N ALA A 90 14.08 0.22 -13.89
CA ALA A 90 15.20 -0.51 -13.29
C ALA A 90 16.23 0.43 -12.64
N ARG A 91 16.50 1.60 -13.24
CA ARG A 91 17.38 2.64 -12.65
C ARG A 91 16.78 3.26 -11.39
N ASN A 92 15.47 3.43 -11.37
CA ASN A 92 14.73 4.02 -10.24
C ASN A 92 14.29 2.95 -9.22
N ALA A 93 14.53 1.68 -9.49
CA ALA A 93 14.17 0.61 -8.58
C ALA A 93 15.03 0.73 -7.31
N PRO A 94 14.43 0.67 -6.11
CA PRO A 94 15.20 0.60 -4.88
C PRO A 94 16.10 -0.64 -4.94
N ALA A 95 17.36 -0.48 -4.50
CA ALA A 95 18.30 -1.59 -4.45
C ALA A 95 17.66 -2.78 -3.72
N PRO A 96 17.76 -4.01 -4.24
CA PRO A 96 17.29 -5.19 -3.52
C PRO A 96 17.94 -5.17 -2.14
N ALA A 97 17.12 -5.28 -1.10
CA ALA A 97 17.62 -5.33 0.26
C ALA A 97 18.71 -6.41 0.33
N PRO A 98 19.90 -6.12 0.91
CA PRO A 98 20.97 -7.10 0.99
C PRO A 98 20.39 -8.39 1.57
N THR A 99 20.72 -9.52 0.94
CA THR A 99 20.32 -10.86 1.41
C THR A 99 20.57 -10.91 2.91
N ALA A 100 19.47 -11.00 3.67
CA ALA A 100 19.51 -10.89 5.11
C ALA A 100 20.48 -11.95 5.64
N GLN A 101 21.63 -11.53 6.15
CA GLN A 101 22.48 -12.42 6.93
C GLN A 101 21.64 -13.04 8.05
N PRO A 102 21.96 -14.26 8.52
CA PRO A 102 21.28 -14.88 9.65
C PRO A 102 21.22 -13.86 10.79
N ARG A 103 20.01 -13.36 11.07
CA ARG A 103 19.84 -12.32 12.07
C ARG A 103 20.21 -12.93 13.42
N PRO A 104 21.09 -12.30 14.21
CA PRO A 104 21.36 -12.78 15.56
C PRO A 104 20.07 -12.78 16.37
N ASP A 105 19.91 -13.75 17.26
CA ASP A 105 18.76 -13.82 18.15
C ASP A 105 18.90 -12.78 19.27
N TYR A 106 18.46 -11.56 18.97
CA TYR A 106 18.52 -10.41 19.88
C TYR A 106 17.81 -10.68 21.21
N ALA A 107 16.76 -11.51 21.22
CA ALA A 107 16.03 -11.85 22.46
C ALA A 107 16.86 -12.69 23.43
N ARG A 108 17.87 -13.42 22.94
CA ARG A 108 18.82 -14.21 23.74
C ARG A 108 20.15 -13.49 23.99
N SER A 109 20.28 -12.25 23.55
CA SER A 109 21.50 -11.47 23.71
C SER A 109 21.76 -11.08 25.19
N PRO A 110 23.04 -10.95 25.61
CA PRO A 110 23.36 -10.47 26.94
C PRO A 110 22.87 -9.03 27.19
N GLU A 111 22.77 -8.21 26.13
CA GLU A 111 22.21 -6.87 26.14
C GLU A 111 20.74 -6.90 26.52
N CYS A 112 19.93 -7.73 25.86
CA CYS A 112 18.52 -7.92 26.20
C CYS A 112 18.36 -8.40 27.65
N ALA A 113 19.18 -9.36 28.11
CA ALA A 113 19.15 -9.83 29.49
C ALA A 113 19.51 -8.72 30.51
N ARG A 114 20.42 -7.82 30.17
CA ARG A 114 20.75 -6.64 31.00
C ARG A 114 19.60 -5.64 31.01
N SER A 115 19.04 -5.33 29.85
CA SER A 115 17.94 -4.38 29.69
C SER A 115 16.69 -4.80 30.49
N ARG A 116 16.34 -6.09 30.45
CA ARG A 116 15.23 -6.65 31.25
C ARG A 116 15.44 -6.50 32.75
N ARG A 117 16.67 -6.68 33.25
CA ARG A 117 17.01 -6.46 34.66
C ARG A 117 16.90 -4.99 35.05
N ASN A 118 17.30 -4.08 34.17
CA ASN A 118 17.15 -2.64 34.39
C ASN A 118 15.67 -2.24 34.45
N LEU A 119 14.81 -2.81 33.59
CA LEU A 119 13.37 -2.59 33.64
C LEU A 119 12.75 -3.11 34.94
N ASP A 120 13.14 -4.30 35.38
CA ASP A 120 12.68 -4.87 36.65
C ASP A 120 13.08 -3.98 37.84
N THR A 121 14.32 -3.47 37.84
CA THR A 121 14.79 -2.49 38.83
C THR A 121 14.01 -1.19 38.75
N ALA A 122 13.75 -0.68 37.54
CA ALA A 122 12.99 0.53 37.33
C ALA A 122 11.56 0.37 37.83
N ILE A 123 10.90 -0.76 37.61
CA ILE A 123 9.54 -1.04 38.13
C ILE A 123 9.53 -1.16 39.66
N SER A 124 10.56 -1.79 40.23
CA SER A 124 10.66 -2.04 41.68
C SER A 124 11.12 -0.81 42.49
N ALA A 125 11.62 0.24 41.83
CA ALA A 125 12.18 1.41 42.47
C ALA A 125 11.08 2.38 42.97
N GLY A 126 10.72 2.28 44.26
CA GLY A 126 9.97 3.33 44.98
C GLY A 126 8.47 3.40 44.69
N ASP A 127 7.84 4.51 45.11
CA ASP A 127 6.38 4.67 45.13
C ASP A 127 5.78 4.57 43.72
N ALA A 128 4.97 3.52 43.52
CA ALA A 128 4.26 3.26 42.28
C ALA A 128 3.38 4.47 41.90
N GLY A 129 3.55 4.96 40.68
CA GLY A 129 2.70 5.99 40.09
C GLY A 129 3.21 7.42 40.17
N THR A 130 4.40 7.69 40.74
CA THR A 130 5.02 9.02 40.59
C THR A 130 5.40 9.29 39.13
N TYR A 131 5.31 10.54 38.69
CA TYR A 131 5.63 10.93 37.31
C TYR A 131 7.06 10.55 36.91
N GLU A 132 8.03 10.78 37.80
CA GLU A 132 9.43 10.43 37.57
C GLU A 132 9.64 8.91 37.46
N GLN A 133 8.89 8.14 38.26
CA GLN A 133 8.90 6.68 38.19
C GLN A 133 8.33 6.17 36.86
N ASN A 134 7.21 6.74 36.40
CA ASN A 134 6.62 6.40 35.11
C ASN A 134 7.58 6.71 33.95
N GLN A 135 8.27 7.86 33.98
CA GLN A 135 9.28 8.19 32.97
C GLN A 135 10.47 7.21 32.96
N ARG A 136 10.94 6.79 34.14
CA ARG A 136 12.01 5.79 34.25
C ARG A 136 11.59 4.44 33.69
N VAL A 137 10.37 3.99 33.99
CA VAL A 137 9.81 2.74 33.46
C VAL A 137 9.64 2.81 31.94
N GLU A 138 9.08 3.90 31.41
CA GLU A 138 8.92 4.09 29.95
C GLU A 138 10.27 4.15 29.21
N ALA A 139 11.28 4.81 29.79
CA ALA A 139 12.63 4.82 29.23
C ALA A 139 13.25 3.42 29.25
N ALA A 140 13.11 2.67 30.34
CA ALA A 140 13.61 1.30 30.45
C ALA A 140 12.89 0.33 29.49
N GLN A 141 11.58 0.49 29.28
CA GLN A 141 10.82 -0.29 28.29
C GLN A 141 11.34 -0.05 26.87
N ARG A 142 11.57 1.21 26.48
CA ARG A 142 12.14 1.53 25.16
C ARG A 142 13.53 0.92 24.96
N GLN A 143 14.33 0.86 26.02
CA GLN A 143 15.64 0.20 25.98
C GLN A 143 15.51 -1.31 25.80
N VAL A 144 14.51 -1.96 26.40
CA VAL A 144 14.22 -3.38 26.19
C VAL A 144 13.81 -3.64 24.74
N ASP A 145 12.95 -2.79 24.17
CA ASP A 145 12.52 -2.92 22.77
C ASP A 145 13.70 -2.79 21.80
N LEU A 146 14.64 -1.87 22.06
CA LEU A 146 15.87 -1.70 21.29
C LEU A 146 16.75 -2.96 21.32
N ASP A 147 17.02 -3.47 22.52
CA ASP A 147 18.02 -4.51 22.73
C ASP A 147 17.49 -5.92 22.40
N CYS A 148 16.19 -6.16 22.62
CA CYS A 148 15.59 -7.50 22.46
C CYS A 148 14.98 -7.74 21.07
N LEU A 149 14.55 -6.70 20.35
CA LEU A 149 13.95 -6.85 19.01
C LEU A 149 14.99 -6.65 17.89
N GLY A 150 16.06 -5.93 18.19
CA GLY A 150 17.07 -5.53 17.22
C GLY A 150 16.64 -4.35 16.35
N PRO A 151 17.58 -3.73 15.62
CA PRO A 151 17.40 -2.42 15.00
C PRO A 151 16.32 -2.40 13.91
N ALA A 152 16.15 -3.49 13.16
CA ALA A 152 15.15 -3.56 12.09
C ALA A 152 13.71 -3.65 12.63
N ALA A 153 13.48 -4.48 13.65
CA ALA A 153 12.16 -4.61 14.27
C ALA A 153 11.82 -3.39 15.14
N TYR A 154 12.81 -2.81 15.81
CA TYR A 154 12.65 -1.55 16.54
C TYR A 154 12.27 -0.39 15.61
N ALA A 155 12.94 -0.25 14.45
CA ALA A 155 12.59 0.78 13.48
C ALA A 155 11.14 0.65 12.98
N GLU A 156 10.63 -0.57 12.84
CA GLU A 156 9.24 -0.80 12.45
C GLU A 156 8.24 -0.46 13.56
N LEU A 157 8.61 -0.74 14.82
CA LEU A 157 7.85 -0.30 16.00
C LEU A 157 7.77 1.23 16.09
N GLU A 158 8.88 1.93 15.84
CA GLU A 158 8.90 3.40 15.83
C GLU A 158 8.07 3.98 14.68
N LYS A 159 8.11 3.39 13.48
CA LYS A 159 7.19 3.78 12.39
C LYS A 159 5.74 3.59 12.80
N THR A 160 5.41 2.45 13.40
CA THR A 160 4.05 2.17 13.87
C THR A 160 3.63 3.14 14.97
N ARG A 161 4.55 3.52 15.86
CA ARG A 161 4.33 4.54 16.89
C ARG A 161 4.12 5.93 16.28
N ALA A 162 4.88 6.30 15.25
CA ALA A 162 4.71 7.55 14.52
C ALA A 162 3.37 7.60 13.76
N MET A 163 2.89 6.45 13.28
CA MET A 163 1.59 6.32 12.61
C MET A 163 0.41 6.18 13.57
N ARG A 164 0.66 5.93 14.87
CA ARG A 164 -0.42 5.86 15.85
C ARG A 164 -1.02 7.25 16.01
N PRO A 165 -2.34 7.42 15.84
CA PRO A 165 -2.98 8.68 16.17
C PRO A 165 -2.69 8.99 17.64
N VAL A 166 -2.28 10.22 17.93
CA VAL A 166 -2.20 10.73 19.30
C VAL A 166 -3.61 10.66 19.87
N VAL A 167 -3.91 9.56 20.58
CA VAL A 167 -5.12 9.47 21.37
C VAL A 167 -4.89 10.43 22.52
N VAL A 168 -5.32 11.67 22.35
CA VAL A 168 -5.48 12.61 23.45
C VAL A 168 -6.42 11.89 24.42
N PRO A 169 -5.95 11.46 25.61
CA PRO A 169 -6.85 10.86 26.57
C PRO A 169 -7.98 11.87 26.81
N PRO A 170 -9.25 11.46 26.90
CA PRO A 170 -10.30 12.38 27.27
C PRO A 170 -9.83 13.07 28.55
N THR A 171 -9.76 14.40 28.54
CA THR A 171 -9.37 15.17 29.72
C THR A 171 -10.34 14.78 30.83
N THR A 172 -9.89 13.91 31.74
CA THR A 172 -10.65 13.60 32.94
C THR A 172 -10.59 14.86 33.77
N ILE A 173 -11.64 15.68 33.69
CA ILE A 173 -11.84 16.77 34.63
C ILE A 173 -12.01 16.08 35.97
N VAL A 174 -10.93 16.06 36.78
CA VAL A 174 -11.03 15.70 38.18
C VAL A 174 -11.86 16.82 38.81
N LEU A 175 -13.17 16.60 38.88
CA LEU A 175 -14.05 17.51 39.58
C LEU A 175 -13.55 17.55 41.02
N PRO A 176 -13.12 18.71 41.55
CA PRO A 176 -12.68 18.80 42.93
C PRO A 176 -13.78 18.22 43.82
N PRO A 177 -13.42 17.51 44.91
CA PRO A 177 -14.41 16.97 45.82
C PRO A 177 -15.37 18.10 46.16
N ARG A 178 -16.66 17.90 45.85
CA ARG A 178 -17.70 18.88 46.20
C ARG A 178 -17.63 19.01 47.71
N HIS A 179 -17.03 20.09 48.20
CA HIS A 179 -17.17 20.44 49.60
C HIS A 179 -18.67 20.45 49.88
N PRO A 180 -19.14 19.74 50.92
CA PRO A 180 -20.54 19.79 51.28
C PRO A 180 -20.90 21.27 51.41
N ARG A 181 -21.88 21.70 50.60
CA ARG A 181 -22.45 23.04 50.79
C ARG A 181 -22.85 23.11 52.26
N PRO A 182 -22.50 24.18 52.98
CA PRO A 182 -23.04 24.40 54.32
C PRO A 182 -24.55 24.20 54.22
N VAL A 183 -25.06 23.19 54.91
CA VAL A 183 -26.50 22.99 55.03
C VAL A 183 -26.99 24.28 55.68
N PRO A 184 -27.96 25.01 55.09
CA PRO A 184 -28.56 26.12 55.81
C PRO A 184 -29.00 25.58 57.17
N PRO A 185 -28.75 26.33 58.27
CA PRO A 185 -29.17 25.87 59.58
C PRO A 185 -30.66 25.51 59.52
N PRO A 186 -31.10 24.45 60.21
CA PRO A 186 -32.51 24.10 60.23
C PRO A 186 -33.28 25.36 60.62
N VAL A 187 -34.24 25.75 59.77
CA VAL A 187 -35.15 26.84 60.09
C VAL A 187 -35.90 26.36 61.33
N VAL A 188 -35.49 26.86 62.50
CA VAL A 188 -36.19 26.62 63.75
C VAL A 188 -37.57 27.20 63.54
N ALA A 189 -38.59 26.34 63.49
CA ALA A 189 -39.96 26.78 63.46
C ALA A 189 -40.16 27.74 64.64
N PRO A 190 -40.77 28.93 64.46
CA PRO A 190 -40.99 29.84 65.56
C PRO A 190 -41.77 29.10 66.66
N PRO A 191 -41.39 29.26 67.94
CA PRO A 191 -42.08 28.59 69.04
C PRO A 191 -43.56 28.95 68.97
N THR A 192 -44.42 27.94 69.05
CA THR A 192 -45.87 28.14 69.05
C THR A 192 -46.24 29.08 70.21
N PRO A 193 -47.08 30.10 69.99
CA PRO A 193 -47.44 31.04 71.03
C PRO A 193 -48.08 30.31 72.23
N PRO A 194 -47.78 30.74 73.47
CA PRO A 194 -48.31 30.10 74.67
C PRO A 194 -49.83 30.15 74.67
N LYS A 195 -50.46 29.00 74.95
CA LYS A 195 -51.91 28.90 75.11
C LYS A 195 -52.25 29.24 76.56
N PHE A 196 -52.89 30.40 76.76
CA PHE A 196 -53.33 30.84 78.08
C PHE A 196 -54.57 30.08 78.52
N THR A 197 -54.54 29.52 79.72
CA THR A 197 -55.67 28.78 80.30
C THR A 197 -56.49 29.64 81.24
N GLN A 198 -55.85 30.58 81.96
CA GLN A 198 -56.52 31.48 82.89
C GLN A 198 -55.84 32.84 82.95
N CYS A 199 -56.62 33.93 82.87
CA CYS A 199 -56.12 35.29 83.04
C CYS A 199 -56.86 36.01 84.17
N ASN A 200 -56.11 36.60 85.08
CA ASN A 200 -56.62 37.54 86.08
C ASN A 200 -56.38 38.99 85.62
N VAL A 201 -56.83 39.97 86.41
CA VAL A 201 -56.77 41.40 86.05
C VAL A 201 -55.35 41.87 85.69
N PHE A 202 -54.30 41.26 86.28
CA PHE A 202 -52.91 41.69 86.10
C PHE A 202 -51.99 40.71 85.34
N ARG A 203 -52.33 39.41 85.27
CA ARG A 203 -51.45 38.36 84.70
C ARG A 203 -52.25 37.24 84.04
N CYS A 204 -51.70 36.67 82.98
CA CYS A 204 -52.17 35.45 82.34
C CYS A 204 -51.26 34.27 82.67
N TYR A 205 -51.85 33.10 82.88
CA TYR A 205 -51.16 31.84 83.12
C TYR A 205 -51.32 30.92 81.92
N ASP A 206 -50.23 30.31 81.48
CA ASP A 206 -50.25 29.32 80.41
C ASP A 206 -50.53 27.91 80.95
N SER A 207 -50.76 26.95 80.04
CA SER A 207 -50.99 25.55 80.38
C SER A 207 -49.81 24.85 81.08
N GLN A 208 -48.64 25.49 81.14
CA GLN A 208 -47.45 24.99 81.82
C GLN A 208 -47.24 25.66 83.19
N GLY A 209 -48.13 26.57 83.59
CA GLY A 209 -48.08 27.27 84.88
C GLY A 209 -47.20 28.52 84.90
N ASN A 210 -46.66 28.97 83.76
CA ASN A 210 -45.88 30.21 83.74
C ASN A 210 -46.81 31.43 83.73
N SER A 211 -46.41 32.48 84.47
CA SER A 211 -47.16 33.73 84.53
C SER A 211 -46.58 34.77 83.56
N HIS A 212 -47.44 35.35 82.74
CA HIS A 212 -47.12 36.40 81.77
C HIS A 212 -47.89 37.69 82.13
N PRO A 213 -47.29 38.87 81.93
CA PRO A 213 -48.03 40.13 82.02
C PRO A 213 -49.14 40.15 80.97
N ARG A 214 -50.25 40.83 81.27
CA ARG A 214 -51.35 41.01 80.32
C ARG A 214 -51.03 42.07 79.28
#